data_AF-A0A6B2LS73-F1
#
_entry.id   AF-A0A6B2LS73-F1
#
_cell.length_a   1.000
_cell.length_b   1.000
_cell.length_c   1.000
_cell.angle_alpha   90.00
_cell.angle_beta   90.00
_cell.angle_gamma   90.00
#
_symmetry.space_group_name_H-M   'P 1'
#
loop_
_entity.id
_entity.type
_entity.pdbx_description
1 polymer ?
#
loop_
_entity_poly.entity_id
_entity_poly.type
_entity_poly.pdbx_seq_one_letter_code
_entity_poly.pdbx_strand_id
1 'polypeptide(L)'
;MKPNGNAAPRLFVGEKIIAQLRSNGVLETVKLRKAGFANRITMDVFYKRFEILPNLESAETEKVRKFLEESIPPKEWAIGFTKVFLRNDGMEALERIRI
;
A
#
# COMPACT_ATOMS: atom_id res chain seq x y z
N MET A 1 -15.45 -9.96 -15.44
CA MET A 1 -16.22 -8.71 -15.38
C MET A 1 -16.67 -8.36 -16.79
N LYS A 2 -17.97 -8.13 -17.03
CA LYS A 2 -18.51 -7.98 -18.40
C LYS A 2 -18.65 -6.48 -18.74
N PRO A 3 -17.91 -5.96 -19.76
CA PRO A 3 -17.86 -4.52 -20.05
C PRO A 3 -19.14 -3.96 -20.67
N ASN A 4 -19.96 -4.80 -21.31
CA ASN A 4 -21.25 -4.41 -21.89
C ASN A 4 -22.22 -5.61 -21.92
N GLY A 5 -23.51 -5.35 -22.15
CA GLY A 5 -24.52 -6.41 -22.24
C GLY A 5 -24.48 -7.20 -23.55
N ASN A 6 -24.04 -6.55 -24.63
CA ASN A 6 -24.24 -6.99 -26.01
C ASN A 6 -23.07 -7.81 -26.57
N ALA A 7 -22.11 -8.18 -25.72
CA ALA A 7 -20.86 -8.83 -26.12
C ALA A 7 -20.09 -8.08 -27.23
N ALA A 8 -20.32 -6.77 -27.34
CA ALA A 8 -19.69 -5.95 -28.36
C ALA A 8 -18.22 -5.73 -28.02
N PRO A 9 -17.28 -5.93 -28.97
CA PRO A 9 -15.88 -5.63 -28.74
C PRO A 9 -15.69 -4.12 -28.51
N ARG A 10 -14.77 -3.76 -27.62
CA ARG A 10 -14.36 -2.36 -27.31
C ARG A 10 -15.45 -1.45 -26.74
N LEU A 11 -16.65 -1.97 -26.46
CA LEU A 11 -17.71 -1.20 -25.79
C LEU A 11 -17.61 -1.35 -24.28
N PHE A 12 -17.34 -0.25 -23.58
CA PHE A 12 -17.29 -0.17 -22.13
C PHE A 12 -18.48 0.63 -21.60
N VAL A 13 -19.30 0.01 -20.75
CA VAL A 13 -20.44 0.65 -20.10
C VAL A 13 -20.13 0.80 -18.61
N GLY A 14 -19.69 2.00 -18.22
CA GLY A 14 -19.20 2.29 -16.87
C GLY A 14 -20.20 1.94 -15.76
N GLU A 15 -21.47 2.27 -15.94
CA GLU A 15 -22.51 1.99 -14.94
C GLU A 15 -22.67 0.50 -14.65
N LYS A 16 -22.65 -0.35 -15.69
CA LYS A 16 -22.72 -1.81 -15.53
C LYS A 16 -21.50 -2.36 -14.80
N ILE A 17 -20.33 -1.79 -15.07
CA ILE A 17 -19.08 -2.17 -14.40
C ILE A 17 -19.13 -1.75 -12.93
N ILE A 18 -19.56 -0.53 -12.60
CA ILE A 18 -19.71 -0.07 -11.21
C ILE A 18 -20.73 -0.94 -10.45
N ALA A 19 -21.86 -1.30 -11.09
CA ALA A 19 -22.85 -2.21 -10.50
C ALA A 19 -22.24 -3.59 -10.19
N GLN A 20 -21.43 -4.14 -11.11
CA GLN A 20 -20.71 -5.39 -10.89
C GLN A 20 -19.66 -5.29 -9.77
N LEU A 21 -18.94 -4.16 -9.64
CA LEU A 21 -17.99 -3.95 -8.54
C LEU A 21 -18.68 -3.95 -7.17
N ARG A 22 -19.87 -3.33 -7.10
CA ARG A 22 -20.70 -3.33 -5.88
C ARG A 22 -21.23 -4.73 -5.58
N SER A 23 -21.90 -5.35 -6.56
CA SER A 23 -22.55 -6.66 -6.38
C SER A 23 -21.57 -7.76 -5.98
N ASN A 24 -20.32 -7.71 -6.45
CA ASN A 24 -19.31 -8.72 -6.16
C ASN A 24 -18.40 -8.35 -4.99
N GLY A 25 -18.71 -7.29 -4.24
CA GLY A 25 -17.95 -6.88 -3.05
C GLY A 25 -16.53 -6.38 -3.32
N VAL A 26 -16.22 -6.04 -4.58
CA VAL A 26 -14.87 -5.58 -4.98
C VAL A 26 -14.56 -4.23 -4.34
N LEU A 27 -15.53 -3.31 -4.28
CA LEU A 27 -15.34 -2.01 -3.63
C LEU A 27 -15.07 -2.16 -2.14
N GLU A 28 -15.79 -3.05 -1.47
CA GLU A 28 -15.62 -3.32 -0.03
C GLU A 28 -14.27 -3.98 0.24
N THR A 29 -13.86 -4.91 -0.62
CA THR A 29 -12.53 -5.52 -0.56
C THR A 29 -11.42 -4.49 -0.74
N VAL A 30 -11.57 -3.55 -1.67
CA VAL A 30 -10.61 -2.45 -1.87
C VAL A 30 -10.54 -1.55 -0.64
N LYS A 31 -11.69 -1.17 -0.06
CA LYS A 31 -11.72 -0.36 1.17
C LYS A 31 -11.02 -1.07 2.34
N LEU A 32 -11.31 -2.35 2.56
CA LEU A 32 -10.69 -3.15 3.62
C LEU A 32 -9.18 -3.27 3.42
N ARG A 33 -8.74 -3.54 2.19
CA ARG A 33 -7.31 -3.59 1.82
C ARG A 33 -6.62 -2.25 2.06
N LYS A 34 -7.26 -1.12 1.70
CA LYS A 34 -6.73 0.23 1.92
C LYS A 34 -6.63 0.59 3.41
N ALA A 35 -7.57 0.15 4.24
CA ALA A 35 -7.56 0.40 5.68
C ALA A 35 -6.51 -0.47 6.42
N GLY A 36 -6.13 -1.61 5.85
CA GLY A 36 -5.11 -2.50 6.40
C GLY A 36 -3.69 -2.17 5.94
N PHE A 37 -2.73 -2.96 6.43
CA PHE A 37 -1.34 -2.94 5.94
C PHE A 37 -1.23 -3.60 4.56
N ALA A 38 -1.58 -2.84 3.52
CA ALA A 38 -1.54 -3.25 2.13
C ALA A 38 -0.11 -3.51 1.64
N ASN A 39 0.86 -2.75 2.15
CA ASN A 39 2.26 -2.85 1.78
C ASN A 39 3.00 -3.71 2.82
N ARG A 40 3.67 -4.77 2.37
CA ARG A 40 4.38 -5.73 3.22
C ARG A 40 5.73 -6.03 2.57
N ILE A 41 6.78 -5.39 3.07
CA ILE A 41 8.09 -5.34 2.44
C ILE A 41 9.08 -6.01 3.38
N THR A 42 9.98 -6.87 2.87
CA THR A 42 11.05 -7.42 3.72
C THR A 42 12.03 -6.33 4.13
N MET A 43 12.69 -6.51 5.27
CA MET A 43 13.56 -5.46 5.83
C MET A 43 14.68 -5.03 4.85
N ASP A 44 15.26 -6.00 4.14
CA ASP A 44 16.29 -5.78 3.12
C ASP A 44 15.77 -4.97 1.92
N VAL A 45 14.59 -5.30 1.40
CA VAL A 45 13.96 -4.56 0.30
C VAL A 45 13.52 -3.18 0.76
N PHE A 46 13.04 -3.05 1.99
CA PHE A 46 12.65 -1.77 2.57
C PHE A 46 13.87 -0.84 2.68
N TYR A 47 14.96 -1.33 3.28
CA TYR A 47 16.19 -0.56 3.41
C TYR A 47 16.73 -0.15 2.05
N LYS A 48 16.91 -1.09 1.13
CA LYS A 48 17.42 -0.78 -0.22
C LYS A 48 16.57 0.26 -0.99
N ARG A 49 15.27 0.33 -0.72
CA ARG A 49 14.38 1.31 -1.37
C ARG A 49 14.52 2.70 -0.77
N PHE A 50 14.76 2.78 0.54
CA PHE A 50 14.72 4.01 1.32
C PHE A 50 16.06 4.40 1.95
N GLU A 51 17.17 3.73 1.60
CA GLU A 51 18.52 3.99 2.13
C GLU A 51 19.04 5.41 1.83
N ILE A 52 18.45 6.08 0.84
CA ILE A 52 18.74 7.48 0.53
C ILE A 52 18.10 8.46 1.53
N LEU A 53 17.13 8.00 2.33
CA LEU A 53 16.45 8.84 3.31
C LEU A 53 17.37 9.14 4.49
N PRO A 54 17.45 10.41 4.93
CA PRO A 54 18.21 10.75 6.12
C PRO A 54 17.64 10.00 7.33
N ASN A 55 18.52 9.63 8.26
CA ASN A 55 18.21 8.89 9.50
C ASN A 55 17.89 7.39 9.33
N LEU A 56 17.81 6.85 8.10
CA LEU A 56 17.74 5.40 7.90
C LEU A 56 19.15 4.81 7.81
N GLU A 57 19.71 4.42 8.95
CA GLU A 57 21.11 4.00 9.05
C GLU A 57 21.40 2.59 8.50
N SER A 58 20.54 1.61 8.81
CA SER A 58 20.74 0.21 8.42
C SER A 58 19.41 -0.54 8.25
N ALA A 59 19.49 -1.77 7.73
CA ALA A 59 18.35 -2.70 7.66
C ALA A 59 18.03 -3.37 9.01
N GLU A 60 18.66 -2.96 10.11
CA GLU A 60 18.38 -3.51 11.43
C GLU A 60 17.00 -3.08 11.94
N THR A 61 16.26 -4.02 12.52
CA THR A 61 14.88 -3.80 13.00
C THR A 61 14.74 -2.59 13.92
N GLU A 62 15.69 -2.38 14.83
CA GLU A 62 15.68 -1.26 15.78
C GLU A 62 15.91 0.08 15.07
N LYS A 63 16.82 0.13 14.11
CA LYS A 63 17.11 1.33 13.31
C LYS A 63 15.94 1.71 12.42
N VAL A 64 15.36 0.72 11.72
CA VAL A 64 14.16 0.92 10.91
C VAL A 64 12.98 1.37 11.77
N ARG A 65 12.81 0.80 12.98
CA ARG A 65 11.77 1.22 13.92
C ARG A 65 11.92 2.69 14.29
N LYS A 66 13.11 3.08 14.75
CA LYS A 66 13.39 4.46 15.17
C LYS A 66 13.14 5.45 14.04
N PHE A 67 13.62 5.12 12.82
CA PHE A 67 13.36 5.91 11.63
C PHE A 67 11.84 6.10 11.36
N LEU A 68 11.06 5.03 11.47
CA LEU A 68 9.61 5.08 11.26
C LEU A 68 8.88 5.86 12.36
N GLU A 69 9.32 5.77 13.62
CA GLU A 69 8.78 6.55 14.74
C GLU A 69 8.95 8.05 14.54
N GLU A 70 10.08 8.46 13.97
CA GLU A 70 10.39 9.87 13.69
C GLU A 70 9.73 10.39 12.41
N SER A 71 9.55 9.52 11.41
CA SER A 71 9.13 9.94 10.06
C SER A 71 7.63 9.75 9.80
N ILE A 72 6.97 8.78 10.43
CA ILE A 72 5.63 8.32 10.06
C ILE A 72 4.74 8.12 11.30
N PRO A 73 3.47 8.55 11.29
CA PRO A 73 2.55 8.33 12.41
C PRO A 73 2.45 6.83 12.80
N PRO A 74 2.44 6.48 14.11
CA PRO A 74 2.45 5.08 14.58
C PRO A 74 1.31 4.21 14.05
N LYS A 75 0.19 4.83 13.67
CA LYS A 75 -0.94 4.10 13.08
C LYS A 75 -0.61 3.56 11.68
N GLU A 76 0.26 4.21 10.91
CA GLU A 76 0.47 3.91 9.49
C GLU A 76 1.51 2.82 9.23
N TRP A 77 2.21 2.36 10.26
CA TRP A 77 3.24 1.35 10.13
C TRP A 77 3.18 0.30 11.25
N ALA A 78 3.76 -0.87 10.99
CA ALA A 78 4.07 -1.88 11.98
C ALA A 78 5.31 -2.66 11.52
N ILE A 79 6.07 -3.20 12.47
CA ILE A 79 7.23 -4.04 12.18
C ILE A 79 6.95 -5.44 12.72
N GLY A 80 7.04 -6.44 11.83
CA GLY A 80 7.07 -7.85 12.21
C GLY A 80 8.51 -8.37 12.33
N PHE A 81 8.67 -9.69 12.47
CA PHE A 81 9.98 -10.32 12.59
C PHE A 81 10.90 -10.09 11.38
N THR A 82 10.34 -10.11 10.16
CA THR A 82 11.12 -10.05 8.92
C THR A 82 10.64 -8.97 7.94
N LYS A 83 9.55 -8.27 8.27
CA LYS A 83 8.86 -7.37 7.35
C LYS A 83 8.42 -6.08 8.00
N VAL A 84 8.50 -5.01 7.22
CA VAL A 84 7.85 -3.72 7.47
C VAL A 84 6.47 -3.76 6.82
N PHE A 85 5.46 -3.37 7.60
CA PHE A 85 4.07 -3.28 7.19
C PHE A 85 3.70 -1.80 7.14
N LEU A 86 3.19 -1.34 6.00
CA LEU A 86 2.76 0.04 5.79
C LEU A 86 1.33 0.07 5.26
N ARG A 87 0.54 0.99 5.81
CA ARG A 87 -0.69 1.44 5.16
C ARG A 87 -0.34 2.30 3.95
N ASN A 88 -1.34 2.65 3.16
CA ASN A 88 -1.10 3.46 1.95
C ASN A 88 -0.58 4.86 2.30
N ASP A 89 -1.16 5.53 3.28
CA ASP A 89 -0.75 6.89 3.64
C ASP A 89 0.70 6.92 4.15
N GLY A 90 1.11 5.91 4.94
CA GLY A 90 2.51 5.76 5.37
C GLY A 90 3.48 5.49 4.22
N MET A 91 3.08 4.66 3.25
CA MET A 91 3.90 4.41 2.06
C MET A 91 4.03 5.66 1.18
N GLU A 92 2.94 6.39 0.96
CA GLU A 92 2.95 7.64 0.20
C GLU A 92 3.80 8.72 0.89
N ALA A 93 3.76 8.80 2.22
CA ALA A 93 4.61 9.72 2.96
C ALA A 93 6.10 9.40 2.77
N LEU A 94 6.52 8.14 2.85
CA LEU A 94 7.91 7.75 2.59
C LEU A 94 8.35 8.03 1.15
N GLU A 95 7.50 7.78 0.15
CA GLU A 95 7.80 8.12 -1.24
C GLU A 95 7.93 9.62 -1.46
N ARG A 96 7.17 10.46 -0.74
CA ARG A 96 7.31 11.92 -0.81
C ARG A 96 8.62 12.43 -0.22
N ILE A 97 9.11 11.81 0.86
CA ILE A 97 10.41 12.19 1.47
C ILE A 97 11.57 11.79 0.56
N ARG A 98 11.38 10.74 -0.25
CA ARG A 98 12.40 10.19 -1.16
C ARG A 98 12.65 11.03 -2.42
N ILE A 99 11.72 11.92 -2.78
CA ILE A 99 11.75 12.73 -4.03
C ILE A 99 12.34 14.12 -3.75
#